data_AF-A0A2G9U0U6-F1
#
_entry.id   AF-A0A2G9U0U6-F1
#
_cell.length_a   1.000
_cell.length_b   1.000
_cell.length_c   1.000
_cell.angle_alpha   90.00
_cell.angle_beta   90.00
_cell.angle_gamma   90.00
#
_symmetry.space_group_name_H-M   'P 1'
#
loop_
_entity.id
_entity.type
_entity.pdbx_description
1 polymer ?
#
loop_
_entity_poly.entity_id
_entity_poly.type
_entity_poly.pdbx_seq_one_letter_code
_entity_poly.pdbx_strand_id
1 'polypeptide(L)' 'KRFNINLLRRNGDIALHFNPRFDEKAVIRNALAANEWGNEEREGKMPFEKGVGFDLAIKNEPYAFQECREAKVF' A
#
# COMPACT_ATOMS: atom_id res chain seq x y z
N LYS A 1 -13.27 -2.43 7.27
CA LYS A 1 -12.89 -1.00 7.48
C LYS A 1 -11.59 -0.65 6.75
N ARG A 2 -10.60 -1.53 6.79
CA ARG A 2 -9.31 -1.41 6.10
C ARG A 2 -8.73 -2.81 5.84
N PHE A 3 -7.74 -2.90 4.96
CA PHE A 3 -6.82 -4.05 4.87
C PHE A 3 -5.39 -3.50 4.75
N ASN A 4 -4.38 -4.33 4.96
CA ASN A 4 -3.00 -3.95 4.68
C ASN A 4 -2.21 -5.09 4.03
N ILE A 5 -1.13 -4.70 3.37
CA ILE A 5 -0.14 -5.59 2.77
C ILE A 5 1.23 -5.08 3.21
N ASN A 6 2.07 -5.97 3.74
CA ASN A 6 3.42 -5.65 4.17
C ASN A 6 4.43 -6.36 3.27
N LEU A 7 5.36 -5.60 2.71
CA LEU A 7 6.58 -6.15 2.12
C LEU A 7 7.68 -6.13 3.16
N LEU A 8 8.04 -7.31 3.68
CA LEU A 8 8.98 -7.46 4.77
C LEU A 8 10.41 -7.65 4.27
N ARG A 9 11.36 -7.11 5.01
CA ARG A 9 12.79 -7.42 4.89
C ARG A 9 13.13 -8.65 5.73
N ARG A 10 14.31 -9.24 5.48
CA ARG A 10 14.78 -10.43 6.22
C ARG A 10 14.89 -10.20 7.73
N ASN A 11 15.18 -8.97 8.16
CA ASN A 11 15.30 -8.60 9.57
C ASN A 11 13.94 -8.28 10.25
N GLY A 12 12.82 -8.39 9.53
CA GLY A 12 11.49 -8.10 10.06
C GLY A 12 11.00 -6.66 9.86
N ASP A 13 11.85 -5.76 9.37
CA ASP A 13 11.44 -4.41 9.00
C ASP A 13 10.41 -4.46 7.86
N ILE A 14 9.52 -3.46 7.80
CA ILE A 14 8.55 -3.31 6.72
C ILE A 14 9.09 -2.30 5.72
N ALA A 15 9.50 -2.78 4.55
CA ALA A 15 9.95 -1.93 3.45
C ALA A 15 8.79 -1.11 2.85
N LEU A 16 7.59 -1.69 2.81
CA LEU A 16 6.36 -1.03 2.38
C LEU A 16 5.17 -1.58 3.15
N HIS A 17 4.50 -0.70 3.89
CA HIS A 17 3.20 -0.92 4.51
C HIS A 17 2.14 -0.25 3.65
N PHE A 18 1.42 -1.03 2.86
CA PHE A 18 0.33 -0.55 2.02
C PHE A 18 -1.00 -0.74 2.75
N ASN A 19 -1.66 0.34 3.16
CA ASN A 19 -2.85 0.26 4.01
C ASN A 19 -4.02 1.12 3.50
N PRO A 20 -4.88 0.56 2.63
CA PRO A 20 -6.15 1.19 2.26
C PRO A 20 -7.12 1.27 3.43
N ARG A 21 -7.54 2.50 3.77
CA ARG A 21 -8.49 2.83 4.84
C ARG A 21 -9.74 3.44 4.22
N PHE A 22 -10.83 2.66 4.16
CA PHE A 22 -12.06 3.07 3.45
C PHE A 22 -12.83 4.17 4.16
N ASP A 23 -12.69 4.26 5.49
CA ASP A 23 -13.25 5.31 6.34
C ASP A 23 -12.53 6.66 6.17
N GLU A 24 -11.21 6.65 6.00
CA GLU A 24 -10.41 7.84 5.71
C GLU A 24 -10.42 8.22 4.21
N LYS A 25 -11.00 7.37 3.34
CA LYS A 25 -10.96 7.49 1.88
C LYS A 25 -9.54 7.70 1.34
N ALA A 26 -8.56 7.02 1.95
CA ALA A 26 -7.15 7.18 1.65
C ALA A 26 -6.41 5.83 1.64
N VAL A 27 -5.31 5.80 0.89
CA VAL A 27 -4.34 4.71 0.93
C VAL A 27 -3.08 5.23 1.61
N ILE A 28 -2.83 4.70 2.81
CA ILE A 28 -1.65 5.07 3.60
C ILE A 28 -0.49 4.18 3.18
N ARG A 29 0.64 4.79 2.81
CA ARG A 29 1.92 4.08 2.66
C ARG A 29 2.89 4.54 3.75
N ASN A 30 3.66 3.60 4.27
CA ASN A 30 4.74 3.91 5.20
C ASN A 30 5.81 2.79 5.17
N ALA A 31 6.93 3.01 5.84
CA ALA A 31 7.92 1.99 6.16
C ALA A 31 8.06 1.88 7.69
N LEU A 32 8.41 0.68 8.17
CA LEU A 32 8.77 0.42 9.57
C LEU A 32 10.23 -0.01 9.61
N ALA A 33 11.08 0.76 10.27
CA ALA A 33 12.48 0.44 10.46
C ALA A 33 12.82 0.51 11.95
N ALA A 34 13.49 -0.50 12.49
CA ALA A 34 13.86 -0.56 13.91
C ALA A 34 12.67 -0.35 14.87
N ASN A 35 11.50 -0.90 14.52
CA ASN A 35 10.22 -0.73 15.23
C ASN A 35 9.65 0.70 15.27
N GLU A 36 10.15 1.61 14.43
CA GLU A 36 9.62 2.97 14.31
C GLU A 36 8.99 3.18 12.93
N TRP A 37 7.82 3.82 12.92
CA TRP A 37 7.13 4.21 11.70
C TRP A 37 7.76 5.48 11.14
N GLY A 38 7.98 5.49 9.82
CA GLY A 38 8.39 6.68 9.10
C GLY A 38 7.25 7.69 8.90
N ASN A 39 7.48 8.63 8.00
CA ASN A 39 6.44 9.59 7.60
C ASN A 39 5.37 8.89 6.76
N GLU A 40 4.10 9.11 7.10
CA GLU A 40 2.99 8.56 6.32
C GLU A 40 2.80 9.32 5.02
N GLU A 41 2.69 8.59 3.92
CA GLU A 41 2.26 9.14 2.65
C GLU A 41 0.80 8.80 2.39
N ARG A 42 0.00 9.83 2.08
CA ARG A 42 -1.47 9.74 2.01
C ARG A 42 -2.07 10.21 0.69
N GLU A 43 -1.21 10.70 -0.21
CA GLU A 43 -1.62 11.35 -1.46
C GLU A 43 -2.30 10.37 -2.42
N GLY A 44 -3.21 10.89 -3.25
CA GLY A 44 -3.96 10.11 -4.23
C GLY A 44 -5.42 9.88 -3.83
N LYS A 45 -6.18 9.30 -4.76
CA LYS A 45 -7.59 8.94 -4.55
C LYS A 45 -7.70 7.49 -4.09
N MET A 46 -8.69 7.18 -3.25
CA MET A 46 -9.03 5.80 -2.91
C MET A 46 -9.45 5.02 -4.16
N PRO A 47 -8.67 4.03 -4.62
CA PRO A 47 -8.97 3.32 -5.84
C PRO A 47 -9.76 2.02 -5.59
N PHE A 48 -10.02 1.65 -4.33
CA PHE A 48 -10.70 0.40 -3.98
C PHE A 48 -12.14 0.64 -3.54
N GLU A 49 -13.01 -0.30 -3.89
CA GLU A 49 -14.40 -0.32 -3.48
C GLU A 49 -14.72 -1.61 -2.71
N LYS A 50 -15.58 -1.51 -1.70
CA LYS A 50 -15.94 -2.68 -0.88
C LYS A 50 -16.80 -3.63 -1.71
N GLY A 51 -16.46 -4.92 -1.67
CA GLY A 51 -17.21 -5.96 -2.39
C GLY A 51 -16.83 -6.08 -3.87
N VAL A 52 -15.94 -5.23 -4.39
CA VAL A 52 -15.45 -5.28 -5.77
C VAL A 52 -14.04 -5.88 -5.78
N GLY A 53 -13.82 -6.87 -6.64
CA GLY A 53 -12.50 -7.46 -6.86
C GLY A 53 -11.52 -6.43 -7.45
N PHE A 54 -10.23 -6.61 -7.18
CA PHE A 54 -9.18 -5.76 -7.73
C PHE A 54 -7.91 -6.57 -7.98
N ASP A 55 -7.09 -6.10 -8.90
CA ASP A 55 -5.71 -6.52 -9.05
C ASP A 55 -4.79 -5.41 -8.52
N LEU A 56 -3.76 -5.80 -7.79
CA LEU A 56 -2.74 -4.91 -7.26
C LEU A 56 -1.37 -5.42 -7.70
N ALA A 57 -0.65 -4.59 -8.44
CA ALA A 57 0.74 -4.82 -8.79
C ALA A 57 1.63 -3.85 -8.00
N ILE A 58 2.65 -4.39 -7.33
CA ILE A 58 3.70 -3.60 -6.67
C ILE A 58 5.00 -3.90 -7.41
N LYS A 59 5.52 -2.91 -8.13
CA LYS A 59 6.78 -3.03 -8.88
C LYS A 59 7.92 -2.40 -8.07
N ASN A 60 9.02 -3.11 -7.95
CA ASN A 60 10.23 -2.62 -7.29
C ASN A 60 11.17 -2.03 -8.34
N GLU A 61 11.23 -0.70 -8.44
CA GLU A 61 12.12 0.02 -9.34
C GLU A 61 13.36 0.53 -8.57
N PRO A 62 14.45 0.92 -9.25
CA PRO A 62 15.71 1.29 -8.59
C PRO A 62 15.61 2.38 -7.52
N TYR A 63 14.62 3.27 -7.61
CA TYR A 63 14.48 4.44 -6.73
C TYR A 63 13.19 4.44 -5.89
N ALA A 64 12.21 3.61 -6.22
CA ALA A 64 10.90 3.61 -5.56
C ALA A 64 10.10 2.33 -5.85
N PHE A 65 9.13 2.04 -4.98
CA PHE A 65 8.04 1.14 -5.35
C PHE A 65 7.02 1.90 -6.21
N GLN A 66 6.49 1.24 -7.24
CA GLN A 66 5.33 1.74 -7.99
C GLN A 66 4.12 0.85 -7.69
N GLU A 67 3.06 1.43 -7.12
CA GLU A 67 1.78 0.75 -6.96
C GLU A 67 0.85 1.03 -8.14
N CYS A 68 0.43 -0.02 -8.84
CA CYS A 68 -0.56 0.06 -9.92
C CYS A 68 -1.80 -0.75 -9.55
N ARG A 69 -2.98 -0.11 -9.62
CA ARG A 69 -4.25 -0.85 -9.72
C ARG A 69 -4.50 -1.11 -11.19
N GLU A 70 -4.52 -2.38 -11.58
CA GLU A 70 -5.00 -2.75 -12.91
C GLU A 70 -6.52 -2.86 -12.84
N ALA A 71 -7.21 -2.05 -13.66
CA ALA A 71 -8.63 -2.24 -13.90
C ALA A 71 -8.74 -3.38 -14.93
N LYS A 72 -9.20 -4.56 -14.51
CA LYS A 72 -9.69 -5.56 -15.46
C LYS A 72 -10.91 -4.97 -16.15
N VAL A 73 -10.72 -4.52 -17.40
CA VAL A 73 -11.81 -4.42 -18.37
C VAL A 73 -12.16 -5.88 -18.68
N PHE A 74 -13.25 -6.37 -18.09
CA PHE A 74 -13.86 -7.62 -18.53
C PHE A 74 -14.65 -7.38 -19.81
#